data_AF-A0A8K1D286-F1
#
_entry.id   AF-A0A8K1D286-F1
#
_cell.length_a   1.000
_cell.length_b   1.000
_cell.length_c   1.000
_cell.angle_alpha   90.00
_cell.angle_beta   90.00
_cell.angle_gamma   90.00
#
_symmetry.space_group_name_H-M   'P 1'
#
loop_
_entity.id
_entity.type
_entity.pdbx_description
1 polymer ?
#
loop_
_entity_poly.entity_id
_entity_poly.type
_entity_poly.pdbx_seq_one_letter_code
_entity_poly.pdbx_strand_id
1 'polypeptide(L)'
;MMSNMGIRRERIEIIYIILNGCKEGSKKTKLMYSSGLNYQVFMRYISELENLGLIKFENGSYFLTEKGEKTLELITEYMKTRNRLMEMRRYLSELLKS
;
A
#
# COMPACT_ATOMS: atom_id res chain seq x y z
N MET A 1 -6.66 14.56 -0.69
CA MET A 1 -5.33 14.64 -0.05
C MET A 1 -5.35 13.73 1.16
N MET A 2 -4.54 12.67 1.19
CA MET A 2 -4.53 11.72 2.31
C MET A 2 -3.78 12.37 3.47
N SER A 3 -4.55 12.90 4.42
CA SER A 3 -4.08 13.59 5.61
C SER A 3 -3.25 12.65 6.48
N ASN A 4 -2.00 13.07 6.66
CA ASN A 4 -1.06 12.53 7.62
C ASN A 4 -1.60 12.77 9.04
N MET A 5 -2.06 11.71 9.71
CA MET A 5 -2.33 11.69 11.14
C MET A 5 -1.56 10.48 11.68
N GLY A 6 -0.70 10.69 12.68
CA GLY A 6 0.42 9.82 13.09
C GLY A 6 0.04 8.40 13.56
N ILE A 7 -0.48 7.60 12.65
CA ILE A 7 -0.83 6.20 12.83
C ILE A 7 0.31 5.39 12.23
N ARG A 8 0.81 4.45 13.00
CA ARG A 8 1.77 3.43 12.55
C ARG A 8 1.22 2.84 11.25
N ARG A 9 1.89 3.10 10.11
CA ARG A 9 1.42 2.63 8.79
C ARG A 9 1.09 1.16 8.87
N GLU A 10 -0.17 0.82 8.65
CA GLU A 10 -0.60 -0.56 8.65
C GLU A 10 0.12 -1.29 7.51
N ARG A 11 0.42 -2.57 7.71
CA ARG A 11 1.08 -3.43 6.71
C ARG A 11 0.46 -3.28 5.31
N ILE A 12 -0.87 -3.16 5.25
CA ILE A 12 -1.65 -3.00 4.01
C ILE A 12 -1.31 -1.68 3.28
N GLU A 13 -1.05 -0.59 4.00
CA GLU A 13 -0.66 0.69 3.38
C GLU A 13 0.73 0.63 2.78
N ILE A 14 1.67 -0.03 3.46
CA ILE A 14 3.01 -0.24 2.95
C ILE A 14 2.96 -1.07 1.65
N ILE A 15 2.20 -2.16 1.66
CA ILE A 15 2.00 -3.01 0.48
C ILE A 15 1.35 -2.20 -0.65
N TYR A 16 0.32 -1.40 -0.35
CA TYR A 16 -0.31 -0.52 -1.34
C TYR A 16 0.70 0.44 -2.00
N ILE A 17 1.54 1.12 -1.21
CA ILE A 17 2.53 2.06 -1.72
C ILE A 17 3.53 1.35 -2.65
N ILE A 18 4.02 0.18 -2.24
CA ILE A 18 4.99 -0.60 -3.03
C ILE A 18 4.35 -1.09 -4.33
N LEU A 19 3.18 -1.76 -4.25
CA LEU A 19 2.49 -2.29 -5.42
C LEU A 19 2.09 -1.16 -6.39
N ASN A 20 1.56 -0.05 -5.89
CA ASN A 20 1.19 1.09 -6.72
C ASN A 20 2.43 1.72 -7.40
N GLY A 21 3.58 1.71 -6.71
CA GLY A 21 4.86 2.13 -7.29
C GLY A 21 5.39 1.20 -8.39
N CYS A 22 4.95 -0.07 -8.44
CA CYS A 22 5.37 -1.05 -9.45
C CYS A 22 4.50 -1.05 -10.72
N LYS A 23 3.39 -0.29 -10.79
CA LYS A 23 2.47 -0.25 -11.94
C LYS A 23 3.15 0.05 -13.27
N GLU A 24 4.05 1.02 -13.30
CA GLU A 24 4.76 1.46 -14.51
C GLU A 24 6.18 0.88 -14.61
N GLY A 25 6.55 -0.03 -13.72
CA GLY A 25 7.94 -0.41 -13.52
C GLY A 25 8.68 0.62 -12.68
N SER A 26 9.33 0.17 -11.61
CA SER A 26 10.10 1.08 -10.76
C SER A 26 11.40 0.48 -10.25
N LYS A 27 12.45 1.31 -10.26
CA LYS A 27 13.74 0.94 -9.70
C LYS A 27 13.61 0.75 -8.20
N LYS A 28 14.34 -0.23 -7.69
CA LYS A 28 14.47 -0.53 -6.26
C LYS A 28 14.69 0.71 -5.38
N THR A 29 15.59 1.60 -5.81
CA THR A 29 15.91 2.84 -5.10
C THR A 29 14.73 3.80 -5.04
N LYS A 30 14.01 3.98 -6.16
CA LYS A 30 12.82 4.84 -6.22
C LYS A 30 11.71 4.30 -5.33
N LEU A 31 11.44 2.99 -5.37
CA LEU A 31 10.46 2.34 -4.49
C LEU A 31 10.79 2.48 -3.01
N MET A 32 12.06 2.29 -2.63
CA MET A 32 12.48 2.43 -1.24
C MET A 32 12.22 3.86 -0.74
N TYR A 33 12.66 4.89 -1.48
CA TYR A 33 12.43 6.28 -1.11
C TYR A 33 10.95 6.63 -1.03
N SER A 34 10.13 6.20 -2.00
CA SER A 34 8.67 6.42 -1.99
C SER A 34 7.98 5.71 -0.83
N SER A 35 8.50 4.56 -0.39
CA SER A 35 7.97 3.83 0.75
C SER A 35 8.36 4.44 2.10
N GLY A 36 9.36 5.34 2.17
CA GLY A 36 9.83 5.90 3.45
C GLY A 36 10.26 4.84 4.48
N LEU A 37 10.69 3.66 4.00
CA LEU A 37 11.15 2.55 4.83
C LEU A 37 12.68 2.53 4.85
N ASN A 38 13.26 2.00 5.93
CA ASN A 38 14.67 1.64 5.90
C ASN A 38 14.90 0.43 4.96
N TYR A 39 16.14 0.28 4.50
CA TYR A 39 16.50 -0.74 3.52
C TYR A 39 16.11 -2.16 3.95
N GLN A 40 16.40 -2.55 5.20
CA GLN A 40 16.11 -3.90 5.70
C GLN A 40 14.60 -4.21 5.70
N VAL A 41 13.77 -3.27 6.17
CA VAL A 41 12.32 -3.43 6.18
C VAL A 41 11.78 -3.49 4.76
N PHE A 42 12.23 -2.57 3.89
CA PHE A 42 11.84 -2.56 2.48
C PHE A 42 12.15 -3.88 1.78
N MET A 43 13.35 -4.43 1.98
CA MET A 43 13.75 -5.70 1.38
C MET A 43 12.90 -6.87 1.86
N ARG A 44 12.51 -6.91 3.14
CA ARG A 44 11.58 -7.94 3.64
C ARG A 44 10.24 -7.90 2.91
N TYR A 45 9.68 -6.71 2.71
CA TYR A 45 8.44 -6.56 1.95
C TYR A 45 8.61 -6.96 0.49
N ILE A 46 9.69 -6.53 -0.18
CA ILE A 46 9.94 -6.90 -1.57
C ILE A 46 10.05 -8.42 -1.72
N SER A 47 10.88 -9.07 -0.90
CA SER A 47 11.01 -10.54 -0.96
C SER A 47 9.71 -11.25 -0.66
N GLU A 48 8.89 -10.75 0.26
CA GLU A 48 7.56 -11.30 0.53
C GLU A 48 6.62 -11.16 -0.68
N LEU A 49 6.58 -9.98 -1.30
CA LEU A 49 5.72 -9.71 -2.45
C LEU A 49 6.17 -10.49 -3.70
N GLU A 50 7.48 -10.70 -3.88
CA GLU A 50 8.03 -11.59 -4.91
C GLU A 50 7.64 -13.05 -4.65
N ASN A 51 7.81 -13.54 -3.42
CA ASN A 51 7.45 -14.92 -3.04
C ASN A 51 5.95 -15.19 -3.20
N LEU A 52 5.11 -14.19 -2.94
CA LEU A 52 3.66 -14.27 -3.17
C LEU A 52 3.28 -14.17 -4.66
N GLY A 53 4.24 -13.89 -5.54
CA GLY A 53 4.03 -13.70 -6.96
C GLY A 53 3.22 -12.46 -7.28
N LEU A 54 3.34 -11.40 -6.48
CA LEU A 54 2.62 -10.13 -6.69
C LEU A 54 3.45 -9.17 -7.54
N ILE A 55 4.77 -9.19 -7.37
CA ILE A 55 5.71 -8.41 -8.17
C ILE A 55 6.74 -9.33 -8.82
N LYS A 56 7.35 -8.85 -9.90
CA LYS A 56 8.47 -9.50 -10.58
C LYS A 56 9.56 -8.48 -10.86
N PHE A 57 10.82 -8.92 -10.82
CA PHE A 57 11.96 -8.10 -11.17
C PHE A 57 12.43 -8.42 -12.59
N GLU A 58 12.37 -7.44 -13.48
CA GLU A 58 12.80 -7.56 -14.88
C GLU A 58 13.55 -6.29 -15.30
N ASN A 59 14.64 -6.42 -16.07
CA ASN A 59 15.39 -5.29 -16.64
C ASN A 59 15.77 -4.20 -15.62
N GLY A 60 16.12 -4.59 -14.39
CA GLY A 60 16.53 -3.64 -13.34
C GLY A 60 15.38 -2.92 -12.62
N SER A 61 14.13 -3.29 -12.90
CA SER A 61 12.93 -2.68 -12.33
C SER A 61 11.93 -3.71 -11.81
N TYR A 62 11.13 -3.33 -10.83
CA TYR A 62 10.02 -4.13 -10.33
C TYR A 62 8.73 -3.77 -11.05
N PHE A 63 8.02 -4.79 -11.53
CA PHE A 63 6.74 -4.70 -12.20
C PHE A 63 5.69 -5.48 -11.43
N LEU A 64 4.42 -5.09 -11.58
CA LEU A 64 3.31 -5.92 -11.13
C LEU A 64 3.17 -7.16 -12.01
N THR A 65 2.74 -8.24 -11.39
CA THR A 65 2.15 -9.38 -12.09
C THR A 65 0.64 -9.18 -12.20
N GLU A 66 -0.05 -10.01 -12.99
CA GLU A 66 -1.52 -10.02 -13.04
C GLU A 66 -2.16 -10.24 -11.64
N LYS A 67 -1.55 -11.12 -10.82
CA LYS A 67 -1.98 -11.33 -9.44
C LYS A 67 -1.75 -10.08 -8.58
N GLY A 68 -0.64 -9.38 -8.81
CA GLY A 68 -0.31 -8.11 -8.16
C GLY A 68 -1.31 -7.01 -8.47
N GLU A 69 -1.73 -6.89 -9.73
CA GLU A 69 -2.74 -5.91 -10.17
C GLU A 69 -4.08 -6.13 -9.47
N LYS A 70 -4.61 -7.37 -9.51
CA LYS A 70 -5.85 -7.74 -8.81
C LYS A 70 -5.75 -7.49 -7.30
N THR A 71 -4.59 -7.80 -6.71
CA THR A 71 -4.35 -7.53 -5.28
C THR A 71 -4.35 -6.04 -4.97
N LEU A 72 -3.74 -5.22 -5.82
CA LEU A 72 -3.73 -3.78 -5.67
C LEU A 72 -5.13 -3.17 -5.80
N GLU A 73 -5.96 -3.67 -6.71
CA GLU A 73 -7.37 -3.28 -6.84
C GLU A 73 -8.16 -3.59 -5.55
N LEU A 74 -8.02 -4.82 -5.03
CA LEU A 74 -8.66 -5.23 -3.77
C LEU A 74 -8.24 -4.35 -2.59
N ILE A 75 -6.93 -4.05 -2.47
CA ILE A 75 -6.43 -3.16 -1.41
C ILE A 75 -7.00 -1.75 -1.58
N THR A 76 -7.11 -1.26 -2.81
CA THR A 76 -7.68 0.06 -3.11
C THR A 76 -9.14 0.14 -2.69
N GLU A 77 -9.93 -0.89 -3.00
CA GLU A 77 -11.33 -0.98 -2.59
C GLU A 77 -11.47 -1.07 -1.07
N TYR A 78 -10.65 -1.92 -0.42
CA TYR A 78 -10.60 -2.03 1.04
C TYR A 78 -10.34 -0.68 1.71
N MET A 79 -9.37 0.11 1.21
CA MET A 79 -9.08 1.45 1.74
C MET A 79 -10.26 2.40 1.59
N LYS A 80 -10.95 2.40 0.45
CA LYS A 80 -12.16 3.23 0.23
C LYS A 80 -13.26 2.87 1.22
N THR A 81 -13.56 1.58 1.37
CA THR A 81 -14.59 1.09 2.29
C THR A 81 -14.25 1.42 3.74
N ARG A 82 -12.99 1.23 4.14
CA ARG A 82 -12.50 1.59 5.48
C ARG A 82 -12.68 3.08 5.77
N ASN A 83 -12.33 3.95 4.83
CA ASN A 83 -12.50 5.40 4.98
C ASN A 83 -13.99 5.76 5.14
N ARG A 84 -14.87 5.18 4.32
CA ARG A 84 -16.32 5.37 4.43
C ARG A 84 -16.84 4.94 5.80
N LEU A 85 -16.39 3.79 6.32
CA LEU A 85 -16.76 3.33 7.66
C LEU A 85 -16.26 4.27 8.76
N MET A 86 -15.04 4.81 8.63
CA MET A 86 -14.51 5.80 9.57
C MET A 86 -15.32 7.10 9.57
N GLU A 87 -15.70 7.59 8.39
CA GLU A 87 -16.56 8.78 8.24
C GLU A 87 -17.93 8.55 8.86
N MET A 88 -18.57 7.41 8.58
CA MET A 88 -19.86 7.04 9.17
C MET A 88 -19.76 6.93 10.70
N ARG A 89 -18.70 6.30 11.21
CA ARG A 89 -18.45 6.19 12.66
C ARG A 89 -18.26 7.55 13.30
N ARG A 90 -17.54 8.47 12.64
CA ARG A 90 -17.35 9.85 13.12
C ARG A 90 -18.68 10.57 13.22
N TYR A 91 -19.50 10.50 12.16
CA TYR A 91 -20.83 11.11 12.14
C TYR A 91 -21.75 10.58 13.26
N LEU A 92 -21.82 9.26 13.44
CA LEU A 92 -22.59 8.65 14.53
C LEU A 92 -22.08 9.08 15.91
N SER A 93 -20.76 9.18 16.08
CA SER A 93 -20.18 9.68 17.33
C SER A 93 -20.53 11.14 17.61
N GLU A 94 -20.73 11.97 16.59
CA GLU A 94 -21.10 13.38 16.78
C GLU A 94 -22.57 13.50 17.17
N LEU A 95 -23.45 12.73 16.51
CA LEU A 95 -24.88 12.72 16.81
C LEU A 95 -25.22 12.15 18.19
N LEU A 96 -24.53 11.09 18.64
CA LEU A 96 -24.85 10.41 19.90
C LEU A 96 -24.18 11.07 21.13
N LYS A 97 -23.41 12.14 20.94
CA LYS A 97 -22.79 12.93 22.01
C LYS A 97 -23.64 14.13 22.44
N SER A 98 -24.76 14.41 21.76
CA SER A 98 -25.81 15.35 22.18
C SER A 98 -26.94 14.60 22.88
#